data_AF-A0A7I7XAU8-F1
#
_entry.id   AF-A0A7I7XAU8-F1
#
_cell.length_a   1.000
_cell.length_b   1.000
_cell.length_c   1.000
_cell.angle_alpha   90.00
_cell.angle_beta   90.00
_cell.angle_gamma   90.00
#
_symmetry.space_group_name_H-M   'P 1'
#
loop_
_entity.id
_entity.type
_entity.pdbx_description
1 polymer ?
#
loop_
_entity_poly.entity_id
_entity_poly.type
_entity_poly.pdbx_seq_one_letter_code
_entity_poly.pdbx_strand_id
1 'polypeptide(L)'
;MTPVLSRDNVIRRRRSVPFFHEGNYDALVECLPTCTGPENPPRYGPITGGEHVLAKTMSGRLLEAGGAESTLGDRAGAVIAGGVQG
;
A
#
# COMPACT_ATOMS: atom_id res chain seq x y z
N MET A 1 -14.12 16.82 6.74
CA MET A 1 -12.67 16.55 6.86
C MET A 1 -12.05 17.71 7.64
N THR A 2 -11.88 17.56 8.95
CA THR A 2 -11.34 18.61 9.81
C THR A 2 -9.81 18.58 9.73
N PRO A 3 -9.13 19.70 9.45
CA PRO A 3 -7.67 19.71 9.40
C PRO A 3 -7.10 19.36 10.78
N VAL A 4 -6.02 18.57 10.80
CA VAL A 4 -5.23 18.38 12.03
C VAL A 4 -4.51 19.69 12.30
N LEU A 5 -5.02 20.44 13.26
CA LEU A 5 -4.50 21.73 13.67
C LEU A 5 -3.26 21.49 14.56
N SER A 6 -2.25 22.34 14.42
CA SER A 6 -1.14 22.36 15.36
C SER A 6 -1.63 22.72 16.77
N ARG A 7 -0.82 22.48 17.82
CA ARG A 7 -1.19 22.79 19.22
C ARG A 7 -1.62 24.24 19.44
N ASP A 8 -1.13 25.16 18.61
CA ASP A 8 -1.46 26.59 18.58
C ASP A 8 -2.66 26.94 17.67
N ASN A 9 -3.36 25.96 17.11
CA ASN A 9 -4.52 26.13 16.22
C ASN A 9 -4.22 26.94 14.93
N VAL A 10 -3.02 26.80 14.37
CA VAL A 10 -2.58 27.52 13.16
C VAL A 10 -2.32 26.57 11.99
N ILE A 11 -2.87 26.90 10.81
CA ILE A 11 -2.56 26.16 9.58
C ILE A 11 -1.15 26.52 9.12
N ARG A 12 -0.26 25.52 9.10
CA ARG A 12 1.11 25.64 8.58
C ARG A 12 1.21 24.90 7.25
N ARG A 13 2.03 25.43 6.33
CA ARG A 13 2.33 24.75 5.06
C ARG A 13 3.18 23.51 5.33
N ARG A 14 2.61 22.32 5.13
CA ARG A 14 3.37 21.05 5.13
C ARG A 14 4.19 20.94 3.85
N ARG A 15 5.49 20.67 3.97
CA ARG A 15 6.38 20.30 2.86
C ARG A 15 6.94 18.90 3.13
N SER A 16 6.96 18.06 2.10
CA SER A 16 7.59 16.74 2.13
C SER A 16 8.30 16.51 0.80
N VAL A 17 9.46 15.87 0.84
CA VAL A 17 10.24 15.51 -0.35
C VAL A 17 10.49 14.00 -0.30
N PRO A 18 9.55 13.18 -0.82
CA PRO A 18 9.71 11.73 -0.79
C PRO A 18 10.74 11.29 -1.84
N PHE A 19 11.56 10.30 -1.47
CA PHE A 19 12.39 9.55 -2.40
C PHE A 19 11.84 8.12 -2.45
N PHE A 20 11.46 7.66 -3.64
CA PHE A 20 10.88 6.33 -3.83
C PHE A 20 11.95 5.38 -4.32
N HIS A 21 12.06 4.22 -3.67
CA HIS A 21 12.91 3.12 -4.12
C HIS A 21 12.06 2.13 -4.90
N GLU A 22 12.45 1.89 -6.14
CA GLU A 22 11.86 0.87 -7.00
C GLU A 22 12.92 -0.19 -7.34
N GLY A 23 12.46 -1.39 -7.70
CA GLY A 23 13.33 -2.42 -8.26
C GLY A 23 13.83 -2.06 -9.67
N ASN A 24 14.64 -2.95 -10.25
CA ASN A 24 14.95 -2.85 -11.68
C ASN A 24 13.65 -2.89 -12.50
N TYR A 25 13.63 -2.20 -13.64
CA TYR A 25 12.42 -2.08 -14.46
C TYR A 25 11.89 -3.43 -14.97
N ASP A 26 12.80 -4.37 -15.23
CA ASP A 26 12.56 -5.73 -15.69
C ASP A 26 12.49 -6.76 -14.55
N ALA A 27 12.61 -6.33 -13.29
CA ALA A 27 12.52 -7.24 -12.15
C ALA A 27 11.13 -7.89 -12.10
N LEU A 28 11.10 -9.22 -12.05
CA LEU A 28 9.89 -9.99 -11.84
C LEU A 28 9.46 -9.91 -10.37
N VAL A 29 8.24 -9.43 -10.14
CA VAL A 29 7.60 -9.38 -8.82
C VAL A 29 6.53 -10.46 -8.78
N GLU A 30 6.69 -11.42 -7.86
CA GLU A 30 5.77 -12.52 -7.65
C GLU A 30 5.66 -12.91 -6.17
N CYS A 31 4.68 -13.73 -5.82
CA CYS A 31 4.54 -14.20 -4.44
C CYS A 31 5.73 -15.09 -4.07
N LEU A 32 6.39 -14.78 -2.95
CA LEU A 32 7.51 -15.58 -2.47
C LEU A 32 7.06 -17.01 -2.14
N PRO A 33 7.90 -18.04 -2.38
CA PRO A 33 7.53 -19.44 -2.13
C PRO A 33 7.13 -19.71 -0.68
N THR A 34 7.71 -18.98 0.28
CA THR A 34 7.42 -19.09 1.71
C THR A 34 6.13 -18.37 2.14
N CYS A 35 5.51 -17.59 1.25
CA CYS A 35 4.32 -16.80 1.52
C CYS A 35 3.05 -17.36 0.88
N THR A 36 3.14 -18.53 0.25
CA THR A 36 2.02 -19.21 -0.44
C THR A 36 1.92 -20.68 -0.02
N GLY A 37 0.71 -21.24 -0.12
CA GLY A 37 0.45 -22.66 0.16
C GLY A 37 -0.96 -23.08 -0.28
N PRO A 38 -1.34 -24.35 -0.08
CA PRO A 38 -2.65 -24.86 -0.51
C PRO A 38 -3.84 -24.05 0.02
N GLU A 39 -3.77 -23.66 1.30
CA GLU A 39 -4.82 -22.88 1.97
C GLU A 39 -4.62 -21.35 1.84
N ASN A 40 -3.53 -20.91 1.20
CA ASN A 40 -3.20 -19.51 1.00
C ASN A 40 -2.51 -19.32 -0.36
N PRO A 41 -3.26 -19.44 -1.47
CA PRO A 41 -2.70 -19.28 -2.80
C PRO A 41 -2.24 -17.83 -3.06
N PRO A 42 -1.36 -17.61 -4.05
CA PRO A 42 -0.91 -16.26 -4.40
C PRO A 42 -2.11 -15.38 -4.78
N ARG A 43 -2.25 -14.23 -4.12
CA ARG A 43 -3.38 -13.32 -4.35
C ARG A 43 -3.22 -12.45 -5.60
N TYR A 44 -2.00 -12.35 -6.11
CA TYR A 44 -1.62 -11.58 -7.30
C TYR A 44 -0.76 -12.44 -8.22
N GLY A 45 -0.97 -12.31 -9.52
CA GLY A 45 -0.11 -12.93 -10.52
C GLY A 45 1.26 -12.23 -10.62
N PRO A 46 2.25 -12.90 -11.22
CA PRO A 46 3.56 -12.30 -11.48
C PRO A 46 3.45 -11.11 -12.45
N ILE A 47 4.23 -10.06 -12.21
CA ILE A 47 4.30 -8.84 -13.04
C ILE A 47 5.70 -8.23 -12.98
N THR A 48 6.17 -7.55 -14.02
CA THR A 48 7.41 -6.77 -13.93
C THR A 48 7.21 -5.45 -13.19
N GLY A 49 8.26 -4.93 -12.55
CA GLY A 49 8.22 -3.62 -11.90
C GLY A 49 7.79 -2.50 -12.85
N GLY A 50 8.29 -2.53 -14.09
CA GLY A 50 7.98 -1.55 -15.13
C GLY A 50 6.53 -1.55 -15.58
N GLU A 51 5.94 -2.73 -15.81
CA GLU A 51 4.52 -2.88 -16.11
C GLU A 51 3.65 -2.34 -14.97
N HIS A 52 4.01 -2.67 -13.72
CA HIS A 52 3.27 -2.25 -12.55
C HIS A 52 3.25 -0.72 -12.37
N VAL A 53 4.42 -0.08 -12.50
CA VAL A 53 4.57 1.39 -12.40
C VAL A 53 3.81 2.07 -13.53
N LEU A 54 3.99 1.61 -14.77
CA LEU A 54 3.30 2.17 -15.93
C LEU A 54 1.78 2.13 -15.73
N ALA A 55 1.27 0.98 -15.30
CA ALA A 55 -0.15 0.79 -15.09
C ALA A 55 -0.70 1.71 -13.98
N LYS A 56 0.02 1.89 -12.86
CA LYS A 56 -0.39 2.80 -11.77
C LYS A 56 -0.34 4.27 -12.17
N THR A 57 0.70 4.69 -12.90
CA THR A 57 0.88 6.10 -13.27
C THR A 57 -0.01 6.50 -14.45
N MET A 58 -0.33 5.57 -15.36
CA MET A 58 -1.26 5.78 -16.49
C MET A 58 -2.73 5.59 -16.07
N SER A 59 -3.13 6.22 -14.96
CA SER A 59 -4.49 6.20 -14.40
C SER A 59 -4.99 4.84 -13.88
N GLY A 60 -4.11 3.88 -13.58
CA GLY A 60 -4.48 2.60 -12.95
C GLY A 60 -5.25 1.62 -13.84
N ARG A 61 -5.52 1.97 -15.10
CA ARG A 61 -6.48 1.24 -15.97
C ARG A 61 -5.90 -0.03 -16.59
N LEU A 62 -4.59 -0.20 -16.54
CA LEU A 62 -3.90 -1.32 -17.17
C LEU A 62 -3.64 -2.48 -16.19
N LEU A 63 -4.03 -2.32 -14.91
CA LEU A 63 -3.91 -3.38 -13.90
C LEU A 63 -5.18 -4.24 -13.91
N GLU A 64 -4.99 -5.55 -14.09
CA GLU A 64 -6.03 -6.52 -13.77
C GLU A 64 -6.25 -6.59 -12.25
N ALA A 65 -7.52 -6.74 -11.85
CA ALA A 65 -7.86 -6.86 -10.43
C ALA A 65 -7.29 -8.18 -9.88
N GLY A 66 -6.39 -8.09 -8.90
CA GLY A 66 -6.01 -9.26 -8.12
C GLY A 66 -7.20 -9.76 -7.30
N GLY A 67 -7.27 -11.07 -7.05
CA GLY A 67 -8.27 -11.66 -6.15
C GLY A 67 -8.06 -11.30 -4.68
N ALA A 68 -7.16 -10.36 -4.38
CA ALA A 68 -6.85 -9.91 -3.05
C ALA A 68 -7.91 -8.94 -2.53
N GLU A 69 -8.62 -9.34 -1.49
CA GLU A 69 -9.43 -8.43 -0.69
C GLU A 69 -8.54 -7.42 0.05
N SER A 70 -8.97 -6.15 0.04
CA SER A 70 -8.25 -5.02 0.63
C SER A 70 -8.17 -5.15 2.15
N THR A 71 -6.94 -5.30 2.68
CA THR A 71 -6.69 -5.34 4.13
C THR A 71 -6.61 -3.95 4.77
N LEU A 72 -7.01 -2.90 4.04
CA LEU A 72 -7.10 -1.55 4.64
C LEU A 72 -8.14 -1.51 5.78
N GLY A 73 -9.21 -2.30 5.69
CA GLY A 73 -10.23 -2.40 6.73
C GLY A 73 -9.69 -2.94 8.05
N ASP A 74 -8.85 -3.98 7.99
CA ASP A 74 -8.34 -4.68 9.18
C ASP A 74 -7.38 -3.81 10.01
N ARG A 75 -6.65 -2.90 9.36
CA ARG A 75 -5.73 -1.97 10.04
C ARG A 75 -6.45 -0.92 10.89
N ALA A 76 -7.72 -0.61 10.59
CA ALA A 76 -8.51 0.31 11.42
C ALA A 76 -8.92 -0.32 12.76
N GLY A 77 -9.13 -1.64 12.81
CA GLY A 77 -9.48 -2.38 14.03
C GLY A 77 -8.32 -2.54 15.02
N ALA A 78 -7.08 -2.61 14.53
CA ALA A 78 -5.91 -2.78 15.39
C ALA A 78 -5.54 -1.53 16.21
N VAL A 79 -5.90 -0.33 15.75
CA VAL A 79 -5.58 0.93 16.44
C VAL A 79 -6.52 1.20 17.62
N ILE A 80 -7.77 0.71 17.57
CA ILE A 80 -8.77 0.96 18.63
C ILE A 80 -8.63 0.01 19.84
N ALA A 81 -7.94 -1.13 19.70
CA ALA A 81 -7.78 -2.13 20.76
C ALA A 81 -6.57 -1.89 21.68
N GLY A 82 -5.70 -0.93 21.36
CA GLY A 82 -4.48 -0.60 22.13
C GLY A 82 -4.64 0.57 23.10
N GLY A 83 -5.85 0.81 23.62
CA GLY A 83 -6.10 1.86 24.61
C GLY A 83 -5.33 1.59 25.90
N VAL A 84 -4.37 2.46 26.20
CA VAL A 84 -3.56 2.45 27.42
C VAL A 84 -4.47 2.54 28.65
N GLN A 85 -4.36 1.57 29.57
CA GLN A 85 -4.95 1.69 30.90
C GLN A 85 -4.15 2.75 31.68
N GLY A 86 -4.82 3.81 32.08
CA GLY A 86 -4.36 4.83 33.02
C GLY A 86 -5.56 5.57 33.56
#